data_AF-A0A1G6IY24-F1
#
_entry.id   AF-A0A1G6IY24-F1
#
_cell.length_a   1.000
_cell.length_b   1.000
_cell.length_c   1.000
_cell.angle_alpha   90.00
_cell.angle_beta   90.00
_cell.angle_gamma   90.00
#
_symmetry.space_group_name_H-M   'P 1'
#
loop_
_entity.id
_entity.type
_entity.pdbx_description
1 polymer ?
#
loop_
_entity_poly.entity_id
_entity_poly.type
_entity_poly.pdbx_seq_one_letter_code
_entity_poly.pdbx_strand_id
1 'polypeptide(L)'
;MKTDKKQIMKATRAALLIYVLVIGILGTAMFATFIFWVVPKDKLSKVIEPFSIAALFLYGTCIAAILIRETVFSKEKINNE
;
A
#
# COMPACT_ATOMS: atom_id res chain seq x y z
N MET A 1 -8.00 -8.61 -29.63
CA MET A 1 -8.69 -8.57 -28.32
C MET A 1 -9.07 -7.13 -28.04
N LYS A 2 -10.34 -6.75 -28.22
CA LYS A 2 -10.81 -5.38 -27.90
C LYS A 2 -10.93 -5.29 -26.38
N THR A 3 -9.86 -4.90 -25.72
CA THR A 3 -9.86 -4.75 -24.28
C THR A 3 -10.68 -3.51 -23.92
N ASP A 4 -11.87 -3.74 -23.35
CA ASP A 4 -12.78 -2.68 -22.97
C ASP A 4 -12.16 -1.88 -21.81
N LYS A 5 -11.98 -0.57 -22.02
CA LYS A 5 -11.30 0.34 -21.07
C LYS A 5 -11.94 0.30 -19.67
N LYS A 6 -13.26 0.07 -19.59
CA LYS A 6 -14.00 -0.03 -18.32
C LYS A 6 -13.66 -1.32 -17.57
N GLN A 7 -13.48 -2.44 -18.29
CA GLN A 7 -13.06 -3.70 -17.69
C GLN A 7 -11.63 -3.62 -17.12
N ILE A 8 -10.69 -3.01 -17.85
CA ILE A 8 -9.32 -2.80 -17.36
C ILE A 8 -9.36 -1.96 -16.08
N MET A 9 -10.10 -0.86 -16.08
CA MET A 9 -10.19 0.00 -14.89
C MET A 9 -10.77 -0.74 -13.68
N LYS A 10 -11.84 -1.50 -13.86
CA LYS A 10 -12.45 -2.27 -12.78
C LYS A 10 -11.49 -3.32 -12.21
N ALA A 11 -10.73 -3.99 -13.07
CA ALA A 11 -9.69 -4.93 -12.67
C ALA A 11 -8.54 -4.25 -11.92
N THR A 12 -8.06 -3.11 -12.43
CA THR A 12 -7.01 -2.30 -11.78
C THR A 12 -7.45 -1.84 -10.39
N ARG A 13 -8.72 -1.45 -10.20
CA ARG A 13 -9.25 -1.06 -8.88
C ARG A 13 -9.18 -2.19 -7.86
N ALA A 14 -9.53 -3.40 -8.28
CA ALA A 14 -9.48 -4.58 -7.43
C ALA A 14 -8.02 -4.96 -7.13
N ALA A 15 -7.16 -4.97 -8.14
CA ALA A 15 -5.73 -5.24 -7.99
C ALA A 15 -5.05 -4.23 -7.05
N LEU A 16 -5.41 -2.95 -7.12
CA LEU A 16 -4.85 -1.91 -6.26
C LEU A 16 -5.27 -2.08 -4.79
N LEU A 17 -6.52 -2.49 -4.53
CA LEU A 17 -6.98 -2.82 -3.18
C LEU A 17 -6.29 -4.06 -2.61
N ILE A 18 -6.16 -5.10 -3.42
CA ILE A 18 -5.46 -6.32 -3.04
C ILE A 18 -3.99 -6.01 -2.75
N TYR A 19 -3.35 -5.19 -3.58
CA TYR A 19 -1.98 -4.74 -3.35
C TYR A 19 -1.83 -4.04 -2.01
N VAL A 20 -2.70 -3.07 -1.69
CA VAL A 20 -2.67 -2.36 -0.41
C VAL A 20 -2.89 -3.31 0.78
N LEU A 21 -3.84 -4.23 0.68
CA LEU A 21 -4.11 -5.22 1.73
C LEU A 21 -2.92 -6.15 1.95
N VAL A 22 -2.39 -6.73 0.87
CA VAL A 22 -1.29 -7.71 0.93
C VAL A 22 -0.01 -7.03 1.42
N ILE A 23 0.38 -5.90 0.84
CA ILE A 23 1.59 -5.17 1.23
C ILE A 23 1.45 -4.57 2.63
N GLY A 24 0.27 -4.08 3.00
CA GLY A 24 0.02 -3.57 4.35
C GLY A 24 0.14 -4.67 5.41
N ILE A 25 -0.51 -5.82 5.20
CA ILE A 25 -0.49 -6.93 6.16
C ILE A 25 0.90 -7.58 6.20
N LEU A 26 1.50 -7.91 5.05
CA LEU A 26 2.85 -8.49 5.02
C LEU A 26 3.88 -7.52 5.58
N GLY A 27 3.81 -6.24 5.20
CA GLY A 27 4.68 -5.21 5.72
C GLY A 27 4.59 -5.14 7.24
N THR A 28 3.38 -5.05 7.79
CA THR A 28 3.17 -5.01 9.25
C THR A 28 3.72 -6.27 9.94
N ALA A 29 3.43 -7.45 9.40
CA ALA A 29 3.91 -8.71 9.96
C ALA A 29 5.44 -8.81 9.93
N MET A 30 6.06 -8.38 8.82
CA MET A 30 7.51 -8.37 8.66
C MET A 30 8.18 -7.36 9.58
N PHE A 31 7.60 -6.17 9.75
CA PHE A 31 8.05 -5.17 10.72
C PHE A 31 7.93 -5.68 12.16
N ALA A 32 6.79 -6.29 12.52
CA ALA A 32 6.55 -6.82 13.86
C ALA A 32 7.54 -7.95 14.20
N THR A 33 7.74 -8.90 13.29
CA THR A 33 8.71 -9.99 13.50
C THR A 33 10.13 -9.47 13.66
N PHE A 34 10.55 -8.48 12.86
CA PHE A 34 11.87 -7.87 13.04
C PHE A 34 12.02 -7.18 14.39
N ILE A 35 11.03 -6.39 14.81
CA ILE A 35 11.08 -5.62 16.06
C ILE A 35 11.04 -6.54 17.29
N PHE A 36 10.18 -7.55 17.30
CA PHE A 36 9.95 -8.39 18.48
C PHE A 36 10.87 -9.61 18.56
N TRP A 37 11.37 -10.12 17.43
CA TRP A 37 12.13 -11.38 17.38
C TRP A 37 13.60 -11.20 16.99
N VAL A 38 13.90 -10.30 16.04
CA VAL A 38 15.25 -10.21 15.43
C VAL A 38 16.12 -9.16 16.12
N VAL A 39 15.54 -8.03 16.53
CA VAL A 39 16.32 -6.90 17.05
C VAL A 39 16.42 -6.95 18.60
N PRO A 40 17.64 -7.05 19.16
CA PRO A 40 17.84 -6.93 20.61
C PRO A 40 17.49 -5.52 21.09
N LYS A 41 16.81 -5.43 22.24
CA LYS A 41 16.15 -4.20 22.74
C LYS A 41 17.12 -3.02 22.89
N ASP A 42 18.37 -3.31 23.22
CA ASP A 42 19.50 -2.40 23.36
C ASP A 42 19.95 -1.76 22.04
N LYS A 43 19.64 -2.35 20.88
CA LYS A 43 19.95 -1.81 19.55
C LYS A 43 18.75 -1.12 18.91
N LEU A 44 17.54 -1.29 19.45
CA LEU A 44 16.28 -0.87 18.84
C LEU A 44 16.29 0.62 18.46
N SER A 45 16.81 1.47 19.34
CA SER A 45 16.88 2.92 19.10
C SER A 45 17.75 3.31 17.90
N LYS A 46 18.70 2.46 17.49
CA LYS A 46 19.56 2.70 16.33
C LYS A 46 18.97 2.13 15.03
N VAL A 47 18.07 1.15 15.14
CA VAL A 47 17.41 0.53 13.97
C VAL A 47 16.05 1.16 13.68
N ILE A 48 15.47 1.90 14.62
CA ILE A 48 14.14 2.50 14.47
C ILE A 48 14.09 3.61 13.42
N GLU A 49 15.17 4.38 13.26
CA GLU A 49 15.28 5.42 12.24
C GLU A 49 15.14 4.87 10.81
N PRO A 50 15.99 3.91 10.37
CA PRO A 50 15.85 3.34 9.03
C PRO A 50 14.54 2.55 8.89
N PHE A 51 14.04 1.94 9.96
CA PHE A 51 12.74 1.26 9.96
C PHE A 51 11.58 2.22 9.73
N SER A 52 11.59 3.39 10.36
CA SER A 52 10.55 4.41 10.22
C SER A 52 10.52 4.99 8.80
N ILE A 53 11.69 5.23 8.20
CA ILE A 53 11.81 5.68 6.81
C ILE A 53 11.28 4.61 5.84
N ALA A 54 11.66 3.34 6.05
CA ALA A 54 11.17 2.23 5.24
C ALA A 54 9.65 2.03 5.39
N ALA A 55 9.11 2.18 6.60
CA ALA A 55 7.69 2.14 6.87
C ALA A 55 6.96 3.29 6.16
N LEU A 56 7.47 4.52 6.25
CA LEU A 56 6.93 5.67 5.52
C LEU A 56 6.88 5.44 4.01
N PHE A 57 7.90 4.78 3.43
CA PHE A 57 7.88 4.41 2.02
C PHE A 57 6.82 3.33 1.71
N LEU A 58 6.80 2.25 2.48
CA LEU A 58 5.87 1.13 2.26
C LEU A 58 4.41 1.56 2.48
N TYR A 59 4.11 2.22 3.59
CA TYR A 59 2.75 2.70 3.86
C TYR A 59 2.41 3.96 3.04
N GLY A 60 3.39 4.80 2.71
CA GLY A 60 3.19 5.95 1.83
C GLY A 60 2.76 5.54 0.43
N THR A 61 3.36 4.50 -0.15
CA THR A 61 2.90 3.93 -1.44
C THR A 61 1.50 3.33 -1.34
N CYS A 62 1.14 2.73 -0.20
CA CYS A 62 -0.22 2.25 0.04
C CYS A 62 -1.25 3.40 0.11
N ILE A 63 -0.91 4.50 0.78
CA ILE A 63 -1.75 5.70 0.84
C ILE A 63 -1.88 6.33 -0.55
N ALA A 64 -0.78 6.46 -1.30
CA ALA A 64 -0.79 6.97 -2.66
C ALA A 64 -1.69 6.12 -3.58
N ALA A 65 -1.62 4.78 -3.45
CA ALA A 65 -2.50 3.87 -4.16
C ALA A 65 -4.00 4.10 -3.81
N ILE A 66 -4.33 4.30 -2.54
CA ILE A 66 -5.71 4.62 -2.12
C ILE A 66 -6.16 5.98 -2.69
N LEU A 67 -5.30 7.01 -2.63
CA LEU A 67 -5.62 8.35 -3.11
C LEU A 67 -5.78 8.41 -4.64
N ILE A 68 -4.94 7.69 -5.39
CA ILE A 68 -5.08 7.55 -6.84
C ILE A 68 -6.41 6.86 -7.15
N ARG A 69 -6.76 5.81 -6.41
CA ARG A 69 -8.07 5.15 -6.55
C ARG A 69 -9.21 6.14 -6.29
N GLU A 70 -9.18 6.92 -5.21
CA GLU A 70 -10.25 7.87 -4.93
C GLU A 70 -10.33 8.98 -5.98
N THR A 71 -9.21 9.58 -6.36
CA THR A 71 -9.19 10.72 -7.28
C THR A 71 -9.60 10.32 -8.70
N VAL A 72 -9.06 9.21 -9.21
CA VAL A 72 -9.32 8.75 -10.59
C VAL A 72 -10.74 8.17 -10.71
N PHE A 73 -11.21 7.37 -9.74
CA PHE A 73 -12.55 6.79 -9.82
C PHE A 73 -13.67 7.76 -9.43
N SER A 74 -13.42 8.72 -8.53
CA SER A 74 -14.41 9.75 -8.19
C SER A 74 -14.65 10.69 -9.38
N LYS A 75 -13.59 11.03 -10.13
CA LYS A 75 -13.69 11.75 -11.41
C LYS A 75 -14.49 10.98 -12.47
N GLU A 76 -14.40 9.65 -12.51
CA GLU A 76 -15.16 8.85 -13.48
C GLU A 76 -16.65 8.72 -13.12
N LYS A 77 -17.00 8.74 -11.82
CA LYS A 77 -18.39 8.74 -11.36
C LYS A 77 -19.12 10.02 -11.82
N ILE A 78 -18.44 11.16 -11.83
CA ILE A 78 -18.97 12.47 -12.24
C ILE A 78 -19.13 12.57 -13.78
N ASN A 79 -18.30 11.86 -14.56
CA ASN A 79 -18.29 11.97 -16.02
C ASN A 79 -19.14 10.89 -16.75
N ASN A 80 -19.81 10.02 -15.99
CA ASN A 80 -20.79 9.05 -16.50
C ASN A 80 -22.21 9.31 -15.96
N GLU A 81 -22.45 10.43 -15.27
CA GLU A 81 -23.80 10.96 -15.00
C GLU A 81 -24.23 11.92 -16.12
#